data_AF-A0A924TQY5-F1
#
_entry.id   AF-A0A924TQY5-F1
#
_cell.length_a   1.000
_cell.length_b   1.000
_cell.length_c   1.000
_cell.angle_alpha   90.00
_cell.angle_beta   90.00
_cell.angle_gamma   90.00
#
_symmetry.space_group_name_H-M   'P 1'
#
loop_
_entity.id
_entity.type
_entity.pdbx_description
1 polymer ?
#
loop_
_entity_poly.entity_id
_entity_poly.type
_entity_poly.pdbx_seq_one_letter_code
_entity_poly.pdbx_strand_id
1 'polypeptide(L)'
;MPIQFLHGLTSKQRSRRANRQLGAVLAFVAGAVNAGGFLAVHRYTSHMTGIVSAVADDLATGSIGLAIAGLMLVLAFTSGAVTTTLMINWARRRQIH
;
A
#
# COMPACT_ATOMS: atom_id res chain seq x y z
N MET A 1 -4.09 -23.71 14.77
CA MET A 1 -4.68 -22.45 15.29
C MET A 1 -4.26 -21.25 14.42
N PRO A 2 -5.04 -20.16 14.33
CA PRO A 2 -4.77 -19.02 13.43
C PRO A 2 -3.38 -18.40 13.63
N ILE A 3 -2.94 -18.28 14.88
CA ILE A 3 -1.61 -17.76 15.24
C ILE A 3 -0.47 -18.64 14.69
N GLN A 4 -0.60 -19.97 14.76
CA GLN A 4 0.42 -20.89 14.23
C GLN A 4 0.52 -20.79 12.71
N PHE A 5 -0.60 -20.57 12.02
CA PHE A 5 -0.63 -20.36 10.58
C PHE A 5 0.07 -19.04 10.20
N LEU A 6 -0.28 -17.93 10.87
CA LEU A 6 0.36 -16.63 10.64
C LEU A 6 1.86 -16.68 10.91
N HIS A 7 2.26 -17.28 12.03
CA HIS A 7 3.67 -17.51 12.36
C HIS A 7 4.37 -18.35 11.29
N GLY A 8 3.71 -19.36 10.72
CA GLY A 8 4.24 -20.14 9.60
C GLY A 8 4.49 -19.31 8.34
N LEU A 9 3.60 -18.35 8.03
CA LEU A 9 3.74 -17.45 6.87
C LEU A 9 4.86 -16.41 7.05
N THR A 10 5.07 -15.93 8.28
CA THR A 10 6.07 -14.89 8.60
C THR A 10 7.38 -15.47 9.14
N SER A 11 7.49 -16.79 9.33
CA SER A 11 8.69 -17.41 9.86
C SER A 11 9.94 -17.14 9.00
N LYS A 12 11.09 -17.04 9.67
CA LYS A 12 12.40 -16.85 9.03
C LYS A 12 12.75 -17.97 8.05
N GLN A 13 12.30 -19.20 8.32
CA GLN A 13 12.54 -20.34 7.45
C GLN A 13 11.51 -20.38 6.31
N ARG A 14 11.93 -19.92 5.14
CA ARG A 14 11.05 -19.81 3.97
C ARG A 14 10.80 -21.18 3.34
N SER A 15 9.55 -21.46 3.00
CA SER A 15 9.16 -22.63 2.20
C SER A 15 8.39 -22.17 0.95
N ARG A 16 8.48 -22.93 -0.16
CA ARG A 16 7.76 -22.59 -1.39
C ARG A 16 6.24 -22.50 -1.17
N ARG A 17 5.69 -23.37 -0.33
CA ARG A 17 4.26 -23.38 0.02
C ARG A 17 3.86 -22.12 0.78
N ALA A 18 4.59 -21.78 1.84
CA ALA A 18 4.31 -20.57 2.64
C ALA A 18 4.45 -19.30 1.80
N ASN A 19 5.46 -19.22 0.91
CA ASN A 19 5.63 -18.06 0.03
C ASN A 19 4.47 -17.88 -0.95
N ARG A 20 3.95 -18.98 -1.53
CA ARG A 20 2.77 -18.92 -2.41
C ARG A 20 1.52 -18.47 -1.65
N GLN A 21 1.30 -19.01 -0.44
CA GLN A 21 0.18 -18.60 0.40
C GLN A 21 0.28 -17.13 0.81
N LEU A 22 1.46 -16.68 1.25
CA LEU A 22 1.71 -15.29 1.57
C LEU A 22 1.48 -14.40 0.34
N GLY A 23 1.99 -14.78 -0.83
CA GLY A 23 1.78 -14.06 -2.08
C GLY A 23 0.30 -13.93 -2.46
N ALA A 24 -0.48 -15.02 -2.32
CA ALA A 24 -1.92 -15.00 -2.57
C ALA A 24 -2.66 -14.07 -1.62
N VAL A 25 -2.31 -14.09 -0.32
CA VAL A 25 -2.89 -13.17 0.67
C VAL A 25 -2.53 -11.72 0.35
N LEU A 26 -1.28 -11.43 0.02
CA LEU A 26 -0.84 -10.07 -0.34
C LEU A 26 -1.53 -9.58 -1.63
N ALA A 27 -1.67 -10.44 -2.65
CA ALA A 27 -2.38 -10.10 -3.89
C ALA A 27 -3.87 -9.81 -3.61
N PHE A 28 -4.51 -10.61 -2.76
CA PHE A 28 -5.89 -10.39 -2.35
C PHE A 28 -6.05 -9.05 -1.61
N VAL A 29 -5.20 -8.77 -0.62
CA VAL A 29 -5.22 -7.50 0.12
C VAL A 29 -4.98 -6.32 -0.81
N ALA A 30 -4.02 -6.42 -1.74
CA ALA A 30 -3.75 -5.38 -2.73
C ALA A 30 -4.99 -5.12 -3.62
N GLY A 31 -5.65 -6.18 -4.10
CA GLY A 31 -6.89 -6.07 -4.87
C GLY A 31 -8.03 -5.44 -4.07
N ALA A 32 -8.22 -5.86 -2.82
CA ALA A 32 -9.26 -5.33 -1.93
C ALA A 32 -9.05 -3.84 -1.63
N VAL A 33 -7.80 -3.41 -1.36
CA VAL A 33 -7.48 -1.99 -1.15
C VAL A 33 -7.74 -1.18 -2.41
N ASN A 34 -7.37 -1.70 -3.58
CA ASN A 34 -7.57 -0.99 -4.85
C ASN A 34 -9.05 -0.85 -5.22
N ALA A 35 -9.83 -1.93 -5.08
CA ALA A 35 -11.26 -1.92 -5.33
C ALA A 35 -12.03 -1.10 -4.28
N GLY A 36 -11.65 -1.21 -3.01
CA GLY A 36 -12.22 -0.43 -1.91
C GLY A 36 -11.95 1.07 -2.06
N GLY A 37 -10.73 1.45 -2.45
CA GLY A 37 -10.40 2.84 -2.80
C GLY A 37 -11.24 3.34 -3.96
N PHE A 38 -11.40 2.54 -5.02
CA PHE A 38 -12.27 2.91 -6.12
C PHE A 38 -13.73 3.08 -5.69
N LEU A 39 -14.27 2.18 -4.88
CA LEU A 39 -15.66 2.28 -4.41
C LEU A 39 -15.87 3.47 -3.46
N ALA A 40 -14.89 3.78 -2.61
CA ALA A 40 -15.00 4.83 -1.61
C ALA A 40 -14.77 6.24 -2.19
N VAL A 41 -13.80 6.39 -3.09
CA VAL A 41 -13.36 7.71 -3.61
C VAL A 41 -13.27 7.78 -5.13
N HIS A 42 -13.84 6.81 -5.86
CA HIS A 42 -13.86 6.74 -7.33
C HIS A 42 -12.48 6.75 -7.98
N ARG A 43 -11.43 6.34 -7.25
CA ARG A 43 -10.04 6.31 -7.73
C ARG A 43 -9.32 5.04 -7.28
N TYR A 44 -8.55 4.45 -8.19
CA TYR A 44 -7.67 3.33 -7.90
C TYR A 44 -6.45 3.79 -7.10
N THR A 45 -6.14 3.12 -5.99
CA THR A 45 -4.97 3.43 -5.16
C THR A 45 -3.66 2.91 -5.76
N SER A 46 -3.72 2.06 -6.79
CA SER A 46 -2.53 1.58 -7.49
C SER A 46 -2.07 2.50 -8.62
N HIS A 47 -2.84 3.53 -8.99
CA HIS A 47 -2.61 4.38 -10.17
C HIS A 47 -1.93 5.72 -9.82
N MET A 48 -0.96 5.68 -8.89
CA MET A 48 -0.40 6.90 -8.27
C MET A 48 0.30 7.83 -9.27
N THR A 49 0.98 7.29 -10.29
CA THR A 49 1.64 8.11 -11.32
C THR A 49 0.63 8.94 -12.11
N GLY A 50 -0.50 8.36 -12.51
CA GLY A 50 -1.55 9.11 -13.20
C GLY A 50 -2.29 10.10 -12.30
N ILE A 51 -2.36 9.85 -11.00
CA ILE A 51 -2.88 10.85 -10.04
C ILE A 51 -1.94 12.05 -9.98
N VAL A 52 -0.62 11.84 -9.95
CA VAL A 52 0.36 12.94 -10.01
C VAL A 52 0.23 13.73 -11.30
N SER A 53 0.07 13.07 -12.45
CA SER A 53 -0.21 13.76 -13.73
C SER A 53 -1.50 14.58 -13.66
N ALA A 54 -2.59 14.01 -13.14
CA ALA A 54 -3.87 14.73 -13.01
C ALA A 54 -3.77 15.95 -12.09
N VAL A 55 -2.96 15.89 -11.02
CA VAL A 55 -2.70 17.06 -10.16
C VAL A 55 -2.05 18.20 -10.96
N ALA A 56 -1.10 17.88 -11.84
CA ALA A 56 -0.47 18.89 -12.69
C ALA A 56 -1.48 19.51 -13.68
N ASP A 57 -2.33 18.69 -14.29
CA ASP A 57 -3.39 19.14 -15.21
C ASP A 57 -4.43 20.01 -14.48
N ASP A 58 -4.86 19.60 -13.29
CA ASP A 58 -5.80 20.34 -12.46
C ASP A 58 -5.23 21.70 -12.03
N LEU A 59 -3.93 21.78 -11.73
CA LEU A 59 -3.26 23.06 -11.46
C LEU A 59 -3.21 23.95 -12.71
N ALA A 60 -2.87 23.39 -13.87
CA ALA A 60 -2.79 24.14 -15.13
C ALA A 60 -4.15 24.71 -15.58
N THR A 61 -5.24 23.98 -15.29
CA THR A 61 -6.61 24.40 -15.62
C THR A 61 -7.25 25.28 -14.54
N GLY A 62 -6.56 25.54 -13.42
CA GLY A 62 -7.07 26.35 -12.31
C GLY A 62 -8.02 25.61 -11.35
N SER A 63 -8.14 24.28 -11.48
CA SER A 63 -8.98 23.40 -10.65
C SER A 63 -8.31 23.07 -9.30
N ILE A 64 -8.04 24.10 -8.50
CA ILE A 64 -7.24 23.99 -7.25
C ILE A 64 -7.81 22.95 -6.27
N GLY A 65 -9.14 22.82 -6.16
CA GLY A 65 -9.77 21.85 -5.27
C GLY A 65 -9.42 20.39 -5.63
N LEU A 66 -9.44 20.05 -6.93
CA LEU A 66 -9.08 18.72 -7.42
C LEU A 66 -7.59 18.45 -7.26
N ALA A 67 -6.75 19.46 -7.55
CA ALA A 67 -5.31 19.38 -7.34
C ALA A 67 -4.95 19.09 -5.88
N ILE A 68 -5.57 19.78 -4.91
CA ILE A 68 -5.36 19.53 -3.48
C ILE A 68 -5.82 18.11 -3.11
N ALA A 69 -6.97 17.67 -3.59
CA ALA A 69 -7.47 16.32 -3.32
C ALA A 69 -6.51 15.24 -3.84
N GLY A 70 -6.01 15.38 -5.07
CA GLY A 70 -5.03 14.47 -5.65
C GLY A 70 -3.70 14.48 -4.90
N LEU A 71 -3.21 15.67 -4.50
CA LEU A 71 -1.99 15.79 -3.70
C LEU A 71 -2.13 15.12 -2.33
N MET A 72 -3.26 15.31 -1.65
CA MET A 72 -3.55 14.66 -0.36
C MET A 72 -3.55 13.13 -0.49
N LEU A 73 -4.09 12.60 -1.59
CA LEU A 73 -4.08 11.17 -1.86
C LEU A 73 -2.64 10.63 -2.04
N VAL A 74 -1.79 11.35 -2.77
CA VAL A 74 -0.37 11.00 -2.96
C VAL A 74 0.39 11.06 -1.63
N LEU A 75 0.13 12.07 -0.81
CA LEU A 75 0.76 12.23 0.52
C LEU A 75 0.32 11.11 1.48
N ALA A 76 -0.97 10.74 1.47
CA ALA A 76 -1.48 9.63 2.26
C ALA A 76 -0.82 8.30 1.87
N PHE A 77 -0.70 8.02 0.57
CA PHE A 77 -0.01 6.82 0.08
C PHE A 77 1.48 6.82 0.49
N THR A 78 2.17 7.94 0.28
CA THR A 78 3.61 8.06 0.55
C THR A 78 3.90 7.96 2.04
N SER A 79 3.09 8.57 2.91
CA SER A 79 3.25 8.48 4.36
C SER A 79 3.05 7.04 4.87
N GLY A 80 2.11 6.28 4.31
CA GLY A 80 1.96 4.85 4.58
C GLY A 80 3.17 4.02 4.17
N ALA A 81 3.74 4.30 2.98
CA ALA A 81 4.96 3.66 2.52
C ALA A 81 6.16 3.96 3.43
N VAL A 82 6.35 5.24 3.79
CA VAL A 82 7.40 5.66 4.73
C VAL A 82 7.23 4.98 6.09
N THR A 83 6.00 4.95 6.63
CA THR A 83 5.71 4.28 7.91
C THR A 83 6.09 2.81 7.86
N THR A 84 5.72 2.10 6.79
CA THR A 84 6.09 0.70 6.57
C THR A 84 7.60 0.50 6.53
N THR A 85 8.31 1.36 5.79
CA THR A 85 9.78 1.33 5.73
C THR A 85 10.42 1.56 7.10
N LEU A 86 9.90 2.52 7.88
CA LEU A 86 10.39 2.80 9.23
C LEU A 86 10.17 1.59 10.15
N MET A 87 9.00 0.96 10.13
CA MET A 87 8.69 -0.23 10.92
C MET A 87 9.62 -1.40 10.56
N ILE A 88 9.82 -1.67 9.26
CA ILE A 88 10.71 -2.74 8.79
C ILE A 88 12.15 -2.47 9.23
N ASN A 89 12.63 -1.23 9.08
CA ASN A 89 13.99 -0.86 9.46
C ASN A 89 14.20 -0.93 10.97
N TRP A 90 13.21 -0.52 11.76
CA TRP A 90 13.23 -0.64 13.21
C TRP A 90 13.28 -2.10 13.66
N ALA A 91 12.45 -2.98 13.11
CA ALA A 91 12.43 -4.40 13.43
C ALA A 91 13.76 -5.08 13.09
N ARG A 92 14.32 -4.76 11.90
CA ARG A 92 15.63 -5.25 11.46
C ARG A 92 16.76 -4.83 12.40
N ARG A 93 16.78 -3.56 12.83
CA ARG A 93 17.80 -3.03 13.76
C ARG A 93 17.74 -3.71 15.12
N ARG A 94 16.54 -4.08 15.58
CA ARG A 94 16.33 -4.78 16.86
C ARG A 94 16.46 -6.31 16.76
N GLN A 95 16.81 -6.85 15.58
CA GLN A 95 16.87 -8.30 15.33
C GLN A 95 15.55 -9.02 15.70
N ILE A 96 14.42 -8.31 15.58
CA ILE A 96 13.10 -8.89 15.72
C ILE A 96 12.83 -9.61 14.39
N HIS A 97 13.16 -10.91 14.35
CA HIS A 97 12.96 -11.81 13.22
C HIS A 97 11.75 -12.69 13.45
#